data_AF-A0A950P2V5-F1
#
_entry.id   AF-A0A950P2V5-F1
#
_cell.length_a   1.000
_cell.length_b   1.000
_cell.length_c   1.000
_cell.angle_alpha   90.00
_cell.angle_beta   90.00
_cell.angle_gamma   90.00
#
_symmetry.space_group_name_H-M   'P 1'
#
loop_
_entity.id
_entity.type
_entity.pdbx_description
1 polymer ?
#
loop_
_entity_poly.entity_id
_entity_poly.type
_entity_poly.pdbx_seq_one_letter_code
_entity_poly.pdbx_strand_id
1 'polypeptide(L)'
;MICYRFATYATPLRTVPAWQSARFSSGDEDEPTQYLCLHPLGPLAELMRGADLRTSEQVRAVRTRTWALRVPVEDLLEITFDTAEEFGITADQLIGDDHRPCQQLAERLRRRIAGAVVPSAALPGTRNVVLFGARVAAPYLTEPVSALDIPASMTADGGRPPVSLMSLVRFIGSTHPALAAWREGATFQFEEPDWAI
;
A
#
# COMPACT_ATOMS: atom_id res chain seq x y z
N MET A 1 -0.61 -4.43 14.49
CA MET A 1 -0.97 -3.07 13.97
C MET A 1 -2.29 -3.04 13.20
N ILE A 2 -2.90 -1.86 12.98
CA ILE A 2 -4.05 -1.67 12.06
C ILE A 2 -3.53 -1.23 10.69
N CYS A 3 -3.98 -1.93 9.64
CA CYS A 3 -3.70 -1.60 8.25
C CYS A 3 -5.00 -1.22 7.53
N TYR A 4 -4.87 -0.46 6.45
CA TYR A 4 -5.98 0.03 5.65
C TYR A 4 -5.87 -0.45 4.21
N ARG A 5 -7.01 -0.67 3.56
CA ARG A 5 -7.06 -1.05 2.14
C ARG A 5 -8.35 -0.57 1.51
N PHE A 6 -8.31 -0.24 0.22
CA PHE A 6 -9.52 -0.13 -0.58
C PHE A 6 -9.71 -1.44 -1.36
N ALA A 7 -10.93 -1.93 -1.39
CA ALA A 7 -11.29 -3.12 -2.14
C ALA A 7 -12.79 -3.07 -2.46
N THR A 8 -13.14 -3.18 -3.74
CA THR A 8 -14.53 -3.15 -4.23
C THR A 8 -15.24 -4.50 -4.12
N TYR A 9 -14.51 -5.56 -3.76
CA TYR A 9 -15.03 -6.91 -3.58
C TYR A 9 -15.81 -7.07 -2.25
N ALA A 10 -16.45 -8.23 -2.09
CA ALA A 10 -17.11 -8.61 -0.84
C ALA A 10 -16.13 -8.76 0.34
N THR A 11 -14.87 -9.11 0.06
CA THR A 11 -13.80 -9.24 1.08
C THR A 11 -12.58 -8.39 0.71
N PRO A 12 -11.83 -7.87 1.69
CA PRO A 12 -10.64 -7.05 1.44
C PRO A 12 -9.39 -7.85 1.05
N LEU A 13 -9.44 -9.19 1.10
CA LEU A 13 -8.26 -10.06 0.96
C LEU A 13 -8.50 -11.11 -0.11
N ARG A 14 -7.41 -11.50 -0.77
CA ARG A 14 -7.44 -12.49 -1.85
C ARG A 14 -6.94 -13.85 -1.37
N THR A 15 -7.58 -14.91 -1.84
CA THR A 15 -7.10 -16.30 -1.76
C THR A 15 -6.52 -16.79 -3.08
N VAL A 16 -6.78 -16.08 -4.18
CA VAL A 16 -6.28 -16.38 -5.53
C VAL A 16 -5.45 -15.21 -6.07
N PRO A 17 -4.39 -15.49 -6.86
CA PRO A 17 -3.57 -14.47 -7.50
C PRO A 17 -4.39 -13.47 -8.32
N ALA A 18 -3.90 -12.23 -8.40
CA ALA A 18 -4.42 -11.27 -9.34
C ALA A 18 -3.75 -11.49 -10.70
N TRP A 19 -4.52 -11.44 -11.78
CA TRP A 19 -3.98 -11.59 -13.15
C TRP A 19 -3.20 -10.36 -13.64
N GLN A 20 -3.35 -9.23 -12.96
CA GLN A 20 -2.65 -7.99 -13.30
C GLN A 20 -1.39 -7.86 -12.45
N SER A 21 -0.29 -7.48 -13.11
CA SER A 21 0.94 -7.14 -12.43
C SER A 21 0.78 -5.86 -11.60
N ALA A 22 1.55 -5.77 -10.53
CA ALA A 22 1.65 -4.63 -9.64
C ALA A 22 3.09 -4.49 -9.12
N ARG A 23 3.34 -3.55 -8.21
CA ARG A 23 4.70 -3.21 -7.76
C ARG A 23 5.48 -4.42 -7.22
N PHE A 24 4.85 -5.28 -6.43
CA PHE A 24 5.47 -6.45 -5.81
C PHE A 24 4.81 -7.76 -6.28
N SER A 25 4.24 -7.77 -7.49
CA SER A 25 3.73 -8.97 -8.13
C SER A 25 3.77 -8.89 -9.65
N SER A 26 4.26 -9.91 -10.33
CA SER A 26 4.32 -10.02 -11.80
C SER A 26 2.97 -10.44 -12.42
N GLY A 27 2.05 -11.00 -11.64
CA GLY A 27 0.71 -11.42 -12.07
C GLY A 27 0.61 -12.86 -12.58
N ASP A 28 1.73 -13.57 -12.62
CA ASP A 28 1.86 -14.99 -13.00
C ASP A 28 2.23 -15.89 -11.80
N GLU A 29 2.22 -15.33 -10.59
CA GLU A 29 2.53 -16.09 -9.38
C GLU A 29 1.40 -17.05 -8.96
N ASP A 30 1.80 -18.19 -8.36
CA ASP A 30 0.86 -19.18 -7.81
C ASP A 30 0.04 -18.68 -6.61
N GLU A 31 0.61 -17.72 -5.86
CA GLU A 31 0.02 -17.17 -4.64
C GLU A 31 -0.23 -15.66 -4.76
N PRO A 32 -1.31 -15.13 -4.15
CA PRO A 32 -1.58 -13.70 -4.21
C PRO A 32 -0.60 -12.86 -3.40
N THR A 33 -0.46 -11.60 -3.81
CA THR A 33 0.15 -10.53 -3.02
C THR A 33 -0.94 -9.58 -2.54
N GLN A 34 -0.94 -9.28 -1.23
CA GLN A 34 -1.84 -8.30 -0.62
C GLN A 34 -1.13 -6.96 -0.47
N TYR A 35 -1.84 -5.87 -0.76
CA TYR A 35 -1.34 -4.51 -0.61
C TYR A 35 -2.21 -3.78 0.41
N LEU A 36 -1.57 -3.31 1.48
CA LEU A 36 -2.21 -2.55 2.56
C LEU A 36 -1.39 -1.27 2.83
N CYS A 37 -2.01 -0.31 3.50
CA CYS A 37 -1.39 0.94 3.92
C CYS A 37 -1.38 1.02 5.45
N LEU A 38 -0.34 1.61 6.03
CA LEU A 38 -0.30 1.91 7.47
C LEU A 38 -0.95 3.27 7.81
N HIS A 39 -1.28 4.06 6.79
CA HIS A 39 -2.01 5.33 6.94
C HIS A 39 -3.45 5.22 6.39
N PRO A 40 -4.47 5.77 7.05
CA PRO A 40 -5.86 5.70 6.60
C PRO A 40 -6.12 6.38 5.25
N LEU A 41 -5.33 7.41 4.90
CA LEU A 41 -5.40 8.06 3.58
C LEU A 41 -4.65 7.29 2.48
N GLY A 42 -3.78 6.34 2.85
CA GLY A 42 -2.95 5.58 1.92
C GLY A 42 -3.75 4.86 0.82
N PRO A 43 -4.84 4.14 1.12
CA PRO A 43 -5.61 3.47 0.08
C PRO A 43 -6.23 4.41 -0.93
N LEU A 44 -6.65 5.60 -0.48
CA LEU A 44 -7.23 6.62 -1.35
C LEU A 44 -6.14 7.28 -2.20
N ALA A 45 -4.96 7.50 -1.65
CA ALA A 45 -3.79 7.97 -2.41
C ALA A 45 -3.37 6.97 -3.49
N GLU A 46 -3.31 5.67 -3.18
CA GLU A 46 -3.01 4.60 -4.15
C GLU A 46 -4.07 4.54 -5.26
N LEU A 47 -5.36 4.67 -4.90
CA LEU A 47 -6.45 4.74 -5.87
C LEU A 47 -6.31 5.96 -6.80
N MET A 48 -6.05 7.14 -6.24
CA MET A 48 -5.87 8.38 -7.01
C MET A 48 -4.66 8.29 -7.94
N ARG A 49 -3.53 7.79 -7.45
CA ARG A 49 -2.32 7.56 -8.24
C ARG A 49 -2.57 6.55 -9.36
N GLY A 50 -3.21 5.43 -9.05
CA GLY A 50 -3.44 4.33 -10.00
C GLY A 50 -4.47 4.65 -11.08
N ALA A 51 -5.49 5.45 -10.76
CA ALA A 51 -6.51 5.89 -11.69
C ALA A 51 -6.26 7.29 -12.30
N ASP A 52 -5.10 7.88 -12.03
CA ASP A 52 -4.68 9.21 -12.49
C ASP A 52 -5.72 10.32 -12.22
N LEU A 53 -6.26 10.35 -11.00
CA LEU A 53 -7.30 11.30 -10.59
C LEU A 53 -6.68 12.66 -10.23
N ARG A 54 -6.60 13.55 -11.22
CA ARG A 54 -5.89 14.84 -11.14
C ARG A 54 -6.79 16.06 -10.99
N THR A 55 -8.12 15.89 -11.02
CA THR A 55 -9.05 17.01 -10.84
C THR A 55 -9.98 16.77 -9.65
N SER A 56 -10.46 17.86 -9.05
CA SER A 56 -11.43 17.78 -7.95
C SER A 56 -12.74 17.10 -8.38
N GLU A 57 -13.13 17.24 -9.64
CA GLU A 57 -14.33 16.58 -10.19
C GLU A 57 -14.14 15.06 -10.25
N GLN A 58 -13.00 14.60 -10.76
CA GLN A 58 -12.64 13.17 -10.77
C GLN A 58 -12.63 12.58 -9.36
N VAL A 59 -12.00 13.28 -8.40
CA VAL A 59 -11.94 12.85 -7.00
C VAL A 59 -13.34 12.77 -6.37
N ARG A 60 -14.20 13.77 -6.62
CA ARG A 60 -15.58 13.78 -6.10
C ARG A 60 -16.47 12.68 -6.71
N ALA A 61 -16.14 12.20 -7.90
CA ALA A 61 -16.88 11.11 -8.55
C ALA A 61 -16.54 9.73 -7.95
N VAL A 62 -15.40 9.59 -7.27
CA VAL A 62 -14.98 8.31 -6.67
C VAL A 62 -15.96 7.85 -5.59
N ARG A 63 -16.34 6.57 -5.66
CA ARG A 63 -16.99 5.84 -4.57
C ARG A 63 -16.28 4.50 -4.43
N THR A 64 -15.72 4.24 -3.25
CA THR A 64 -15.01 3.00 -2.98
C THR A 64 -15.31 2.48 -1.58
N ARG A 65 -15.07 1.19 -1.36
CA ARG A 65 -15.07 0.60 -0.03
C ARG A 65 -13.67 0.60 0.53
N THR A 66 -13.54 1.09 1.75
CA THR A 66 -12.31 1.02 2.53
C THR A 66 -12.50 0.09 3.72
N TRP A 67 -11.38 -0.49 4.15
CA TRP A 67 -11.34 -1.53 5.15
C TRP A 67 -10.23 -1.24 6.16
N ALA A 68 -10.44 -1.63 7.41
CA ALA A 68 -9.43 -1.73 8.45
C ALA A 68 -9.17 -3.22 8.72
N LEU A 69 -7.90 -3.57 8.88
CA LEU A 69 -7.42 -4.94 9.05
C LEU A 69 -6.43 -5.00 10.23
N ARG A 70 -6.57 -5.99 11.11
CA ARG A 70 -5.60 -6.27 12.19
C ARG A 70 -4.52 -7.20 11.66
N VAL A 71 -3.32 -6.68 11.43
CA VAL A 71 -2.19 -7.44 10.88
C VAL A 71 -1.01 -7.41 11.87
N PRO A 72 -0.34 -8.55 12.14
CA PRO A 72 0.91 -8.57 12.90
C PRO A 72 2.03 -8.00 12.03
N VAL A 73 2.25 -6.69 12.10
CA VAL A 73 3.22 -5.95 11.27
C VAL A 73 4.59 -5.93 11.93
N GLU A 74 4.62 -6.10 13.25
CA GLU A 74 5.80 -6.02 14.10
C GLU A 74 6.84 -7.11 13.74
N ASP A 75 6.40 -8.23 13.18
CA ASP A 75 7.23 -9.35 12.75
C ASP A 75 7.66 -9.26 11.26
N LEU A 76 7.21 -8.23 10.54
CA LEU A 76 7.52 -8.07 9.12
C LEU A 76 8.85 -7.36 8.93
N LEU A 77 9.57 -7.80 7.90
CA LEU A 77 10.78 -7.14 7.43
C LEU A 77 10.46 -5.70 7.02
N GLU A 78 11.21 -4.72 7.52
CA GLU A 78 11.09 -3.33 7.08
C GLU A 78 12.23 -2.98 6.11
N ILE A 79 11.85 -2.51 4.92
CA ILE A 79 12.77 -2.00 3.91
C ILE A 79 12.55 -0.50 3.83
N THR A 80 13.58 0.29 4.14
CA THR A 80 13.54 1.77 4.10
C THR A 80 14.39 2.28 2.94
N PHE A 81 14.50 3.60 2.78
CA PHE A 81 15.47 4.17 1.83
C PHE A 81 16.92 3.88 2.26
N ASP A 82 17.19 3.87 3.56
CA ASP A 82 18.51 3.57 4.12
C ASP A 82 18.90 2.09 3.98
N THR A 83 17.95 1.17 4.13
CA THR A 83 18.22 -0.28 4.10
C THR A 83 18.00 -0.93 2.74
N ALA A 84 17.52 -0.18 1.74
CA ALA A 84 17.19 -0.71 0.41
C ALA A 84 18.33 -1.52 -0.21
N GLU A 85 19.56 -1.00 -0.15
CA GLU A 85 20.73 -1.64 -0.77
C GLU A 85 21.05 -3.01 -0.16
N GLU A 86 20.76 -3.23 1.12
CA GLU A 86 20.94 -4.52 1.80
C GLU A 86 20.08 -5.63 1.18
N PHE A 87 18.98 -5.26 0.51
CA PHE A 87 18.07 -6.17 -0.18
C PHE A 87 18.31 -6.25 -1.70
N GLY A 88 19.35 -5.57 -2.20
CA GLY A 88 19.70 -5.52 -3.61
C GLY A 88 18.69 -4.72 -4.45
N ILE A 89 18.15 -3.64 -3.89
CA ILE A 89 17.30 -2.66 -4.58
C ILE A 89 17.77 -1.25 -4.20
N THR A 90 17.66 -0.27 -5.09
CA THR A 90 17.96 1.12 -4.71
C THR A 90 16.74 1.82 -4.11
N ALA A 91 16.96 2.90 -3.35
CA ALA A 91 15.87 3.72 -2.81
C ALA A 91 14.92 4.24 -3.91
N ASP A 92 15.46 4.63 -5.07
CA ASP A 92 14.69 5.00 -6.26
C ASP A 92 13.80 3.88 -6.78
N GLN A 93 14.36 2.68 -6.88
CA GLN A 93 13.66 1.52 -7.44
C GLN A 93 12.50 1.08 -6.53
N LEU A 94 12.60 1.32 -5.22
CA LEU A 94 11.57 0.95 -4.25
C LEU A 94 10.25 1.69 -4.49
N ILE A 95 10.31 2.98 -4.84
CA ILE A 95 9.14 3.83 -5.10
C ILE A 95 8.97 4.21 -6.57
N GLY A 96 9.90 3.83 -7.45
CA GLY A 96 9.93 4.20 -8.86
C GLY A 96 8.74 3.70 -9.66
N ASP A 97 8.57 4.22 -10.87
CA ASP A 97 7.45 3.84 -11.73
C ASP A 97 7.71 2.56 -12.52
N ASP A 98 8.98 2.17 -12.66
CA ASP A 98 9.37 0.83 -13.12
C ASP A 98 9.22 -0.17 -11.98
N HIS A 99 8.26 -1.07 -12.11
CA HIS A 99 7.95 -2.08 -11.09
C HIS A 99 8.90 -3.28 -11.13
N ARG A 100 9.68 -3.49 -12.21
CA ARG A 100 10.48 -4.71 -12.39
C ARG A 100 11.45 -4.99 -11.24
N PRO A 101 12.19 -3.99 -10.68
CA PRO A 101 13.08 -4.25 -9.55
C PRO A 101 12.32 -4.72 -8.29
N CYS A 102 11.16 -4.13 -7.99
CA CYS A 102 10.33 -4.51 -6.86
C CYS A 102 9.70 -5.91 -7.06
N GLN A 103 9.33 -6.27 -8.29
CA GLN A 103 8.83 -7.61 -8.63
C GLN A 103 9.92 -8.67 -8.43
N GLN A 104 11.14 -8.41 -8.92
CA GLN A 104 12.29 -9.29 -8.71
C GLN A 104 12.65 -9.43 -7.22
N LEU A 105 12.53 -8.35 -6.44
CA LEU A 105 12.69 -8.39 -5.00
C LEU A 105 11.61 -9.27 -4.35
N ALA A 106 10.34 -9.06 -4.70
CA ALA A 106 9.22 -9.85 -4.18
C ALA A 106 9.37 -11.35 -4.46
N GLU A 107 9.83 -11.72 -5.66
CA GLU A 107 10.10 -13.11 -6.04
C GLU A 107 11.09 -13.77 -5.08
N ARG A 108 12.18 -13.07 -4.72
CA ARG A 108 13.18 -13.57 -3.77
C ARG A 108 12.62 -13.67 -2.35
N LEU A 109 11.84 -12.69 -1.93
CA LEU A 109 11.34 -12.58 -0.55
C LEU A 109 10.21 -13.57 -0.25
N ARG A 110 9.28 -13.78 -1.19
CA ARG A 110 8.05 -14.56 -0.94
C ARG A 110 8.27 -16.01 -0.54
N ARG A 111 9.43 -16.59 -0.88
CA ARG A 111 9.81 -17.95 -0.48
C ARG A 111 10.37 -18.03 0.95
N ARG A 112 10.59 -16.90 1.60
CA ARG A 112 11.37 -16.79 2.85
C ARG A 112 10.62 -16.09 3.98
N ILE A 113 9.77 -15.12 3.65
CA ILE A 113 9.07 -14.28 4.64
C ILE A 113 7.60 -14.09 4.27
N ALA A 114 6.78 -13.76 5.27
CA ALA A 114 5.34 -13.58 5.10
C ALA A 114 4.95 -12.25 4.43
N GLY A 115 5.88 -11.28 4.38
CA GLY A 115 5.62 -9.94 3.85
C GLY A 115 6.71 -8.95 4.25
N ALA A 116 6.54 -7.70 3.83
CA ALA A 116 7.43 -6.61 4.16
C ALA A 116 6.66 -5.28 4.36
N VAL A 117 7.21 -4.41 5.18
CA VAL A 117 6.86 -2.99 5.28
C VAL A 117 7.78 -2.21 4.34
N VAL A 118 7.21 -1.35 3.51
CA VAL A 118 7.92 -0.56 2.51
C VAL A 118 7.40 0.89 2.48
N PRO A 119 8.16 1.87 1.99
CA PRO A 119 7.68 3.24 1.82
C PRO A 119 6.51 3.26 0.83
N SER A 120 5.52 4.12 1.08
CA SER A 120 4.43 4.30 0.14
C SER A 120 4.90 5.08 -1.08
N ALA A 121 4.68 4.54 -2.28
CA ALA A 121 4.98 5.23 -3.53
C ALA A 121 3.92 6.29 -3.89
N ALA A 122 2.73 6.22 -3.30
CA ALA A 122 1.62 7.13 -3.55
C ALA A 122 1.50 8.25 -2.52
N LEU A 123 1.82 7.98 -1.25
CA LEU A 123 1.67 8.93 -0.15
C LEU A 123 3.02 9.11 0.57
N PRO A 124 3.88 10.05 0.12
CA PRO A 124 5.19 10.29 0.69
C PRO A 124 5.16 10.47 2.21
N GLY A 125 6.17 9.95 2.91
CA GLY A 125 6.26 10.00 4.38
C GLY A 125 5.43 8.93 5.09
N THR A 126 4.67 8.11 4.36
CA THR A 126 3.93 6.98 4.92
C THR A 126 4.46 5.64 4.43
N ARG A 127 3.92 4.55 4.98
CA ARG A 127 4.37 3.17 4.72
C ARG A 127 3.21 2.30 4.28
N ASN A 128 3.53 1.33 3.43
CA ASN A 128 2.65 0.27 2.98
C ASN A 128 3.13 -1.08 3.52
N VAL A 129 2.20 -2.03 3.60
CA VAL A 129 2.47 -3.43 3.91
C VAL A 129 2.18 -4.27 2.68
N VAL A 130 3.15 -5.10 2.31
CA VAL A 130 3.02 -6.11 1.27
C VAL A 130 3.00 -7.47 1.96
N LEU A 131 1.91 -8.24 1.83
CA LEU A 131 1.84 -9.60 2.35
C LEU A 131 1.89 -10.60 1.21
N PHE A 132 2.69 -11.65 1.38
CA PHE A 132 2.75 -12.77 0.45
C PHE A 132 1.83 -13.89 0.93
N GLY A 133 1.12 -14.50 -0.03
CA GLY A 133 0.25 -15.63 0.21
C GLY A 133 -1.23 -15.27 0.38
N ALA A 134 -2.04 -16.31 0.34
CA ALA A 134 -3.48 -16.23 0.57
C ALA A 134 -3.78 -15.69 1.98
N ARG A 135 -4.83 -14.87 2.09
CA ARG A 135 -5.41 -14.45 3.38
C ARG A 135 -6.93 -14.42 3.26
N VAL A 136 -7.60 -14.64 4.37
CA VAL A 136 -9.06 -14.64 4.49
C VAL A 136 -9.46 -13.59 5.52
N ALA A 137 -10.54 -12.87 5.24
CA ALA A 137 -11.09 -11.93 6.20
C ALA A 137 -11.89 -12.67 7.27
N ALA A 138 -11.58 -12.41 8.54
CA ALA A 138 -12.36 -12.84 9.70
C ALA A 138 -13.09 -11.63 10.32
N PRO A 139 -14.16 -11.83 11.12
CA PRO A 139 -14.81 -10.73 11.83
C PRO A 139 -13.83 -9.97 12.72
N TYR A 140 -13.92 -8.64 12.72
CA TYR A 140 -12.88 -7.75 13.27
C TYR A 140 -12.53 -7.94 14.74
N LEU A 141 -13.52 -8.29 15.57
CA LEU A 141 -13.36 -8.49 17.01
C LEU A 141 -13.11 -9.96 17.39
N THR A 142 -12.93 -10.83 16.40
CA THR A 142 -12.64 -12.25 16.62
C THR A 142 -11.14 -12.49 16.63
N GLU A 143 -10.70 -13.43 17.46
CA GLU A 143 -9.32 -13.90 17.46
C GLU A 143 -9.08 -14.83 16.26
N PRO A 144 -8.01 -14.61 15.47
CA PRO A 144 -7.66 -15.48 14.34
C PRO A 144 -7.51 -16.94 14.77
N VAL A 145 -8.08 -17.87 13.99
CA VAL A 145 -7.93 -19.32 14.22
C VAL A 145 -6.67 -19.84 13.52
N SER A 146 -6.21 -19.17 12.48
CA SER A 146 -5.01 -19.49 11.72
C SER A 146 -4.27 -18.23 11.27
N ALA A 147 -3.03 -18.39 10.80
CA ALA A 147 -2.24 -17.30 10.20
C ALA A 147 -2.83 -16.77 8.87
N LEU A 148 -3.80 -17.48 8.28
CA LEU A 148 -4.53 -17.02 7.10
C LEU A 148 -5.62 -16.00 7.46
N ASP A 149 -6.14 -16.06 8.69
CA ASP A 149 -7.25 -15.24 9.15
C ASP A 149 -6.77 -13.85 9.55
N ILE A 150 -7.32 -12.84 8.90
CA ILE A 150 -7.05 -11.43 9.21
C ILE A 150 -8.36 -10.78 9.65
N PRO A 151 -8.50 -10.38 10.92
CA PRO A 151 -9.68 -9.68 11.39
C PRO A 151 -9.84 -8.37 10.61
N ALA A 152 -10.97 -8.18 9.97
CA ALA A 152 -11.23 -7.04 9.11
C ALA A 152 -12.66 -6.51 9.27
N SER A 153 -12.82 -5.20 9.12
CA SER A 153 -14.13 -4.55 9.00
C SER A 153 -14.08 -3.45 7.96
N MET A 154 -15.25 -3.16 7.39
CA MET A 154 -15.43 -2.02 6.50
C MET A 154 -15.38 -0.73 7.32
N THR A 155 -14.60 0.25 6.84
CA THR A 155 -14.55 1.59 7.43
C THR A 155 -15.45 2.58 6.71
N ALA A 156 -15.75 2.33 5.43
CA ALA A 156 -16.74 3.08 4.66
C ALA A 156 -17.29 2.24 3.49
N ASP A 157 -18.58 2.42 3.19
CA ASP A 157 -19.20 2.02 1.93
C ASP A 157 -19.55 3.28 1.13
N GLY A 158 -18.96 3.42 -0.06
CA GLY A 158 -19.05 4.66 -0.84
C GLY A 158 -18.17 5.80 -0.32
N GLY A 159 -17.06 5.47 0.34
CA GLY A 159 -16.04 6.43 0.73
C GLY A 159 -15.41 7.15 -0.46
N ARG A 160 -14.95 8.38 -0.24
CA ARG A 160 -14.30 9.24 -1.24
C ARG A 160 -13.04 9.90 -0.66
N PRO A 161 -12.00 10.15 -1.47
CA PRO A 161 -10.87 10.95 -1.03
C PRO A 161 -11.28 12.40 -0.72
N PRO A 162 -10.73 13.04 0.33
CA PRO A 162 -10.83 14.48 0.49
C PRO A 162 -10.05 15.17 -0.64
N VAL A 163 -10.58 16.27 -1.18
CA VAL A 163 -9.97 16.97 -2.33
C VAL A 163 -8.57 17.48 -2.02
N SER A 164 -8.35 17.92 -0.79
CA SER A 164 -7.06 18.35 -0.24
C SER A 164 -5.95 17.29 -0.36
N LEU A 165 -6.29 15.99 -0.33
CA LEU A 165 -5.35 14.89 -0.50
C LEU A 165 -4.62 14.95 -1.84
N MET A 166 -5.22 15.53 -2.89
CA MET A 166 -4.61 15.65 -4.22
C MET A 166 -3.23 16.31 -4.19
N SER A 167 -3.01 17.26 -3.29
CA SER A 167 -1.74 17.97 -3.15
C SER A 167 -0.62 17.11 -2.56
N LEU A 168 -0.97 16.00 -1.90
CA LEU A 168 -0.04 15.10 -1.21
C LEU A 168 0.24 13.82 -2.02
N VAL A 169 -0.64 13.47 -2.96
CA VAL A 169 -0.46 12.26 -3.78
C VAL A 169 0.69 12.46 -4.75
N ARG A 170 1.67 11.55 -4.69
CA ARG A 170 2.64 11.43 -5.77
C ARG A 170 2.01 10.66 -6.93
N PHE A 171 1.83 11.32 -8.05
CA PHE A 171 1.42 10.67 -9.30
C PHE A 171 2.61 10.04 -10.04
N ILE A 172 2.31 9.12 -10.97
CA ILE A 172 3.30 8.55 -11.88
C ILE A 172 3.96 9.69 -12.68
N GLY A 173 5.28 9.62 -12.86
CA GLY A 173 6.11 10.62 -13.51
C GLY A 173 6.51 11.79 -12.60
N SER A 174 5.93 11.93 -11.41
CA SER A 174 6.27 13.01 -10.47
C SER A 174 7.42 12.62 -9.54
N THR A 175 8.22 13.62 -9.14
CA THR A 175 9.22 13.50 -8.07
C THR A 175 8.58 13.00 -6.79
N HIS A 176 9.29 12.16 -6.03
CA HIS A 176 8.84 11.68 -4.72
C HIS A 176 9.41 12.57 -3.60
N PRO A 177 8.61 13.43 -2.95
CA PRO A 177 9.09 14.38 -1.94
C PRO A 177 9.93 13.76 -0.83
N ALA A 178 9.51 12.61 -0.28
CA ALA A 178 10.26 11.96 0.79
C ALA A 178 11.61 11.37 0.32
N LEU A 179 11.71 10.94 -0.93
CA LEU A 179 12.98 10.45 -1.49
C LEU A 179 13.92 11.63 -1.79
N ALA A 180 13.37 12.74 -2.28
CA ALA A 180 14.12 13.97 -2.52
C ALA A 180 14.72 14.50 -1.21
N ALA A 181 13.90 14.63 -0.15
CA ALA A 181 14.36 15.04 1.17
C ALA A 181 15.45 14.12 1.72
N TRP A 182 15.25 12.79 1.64
CA TRP A 182 16.25 11.81 2.10
C TRP A 182 17.60 11.96 1.38
N ARG A 183 17.60 12.16 0.06
CA ARG A 183 18.83 12.41 -0.73
C ARG A 183 19.58 13.66 -0.30
N GLU A 184 18.86 14.67 0.15
CA GLU A 184 19.42 15.92 0.66
C GLU A 184 19.87 15.81 2.14
N GLY A 185 19.69 14.64 2.77
CA GLY A 185 19.95 14.45 4.19
C GLY A 185 18.90 15.12 5.10
N ALA A 186 17.75 15.53 4.53
CA ALA A 186 16.66 16.16 5.24
C ALA A 186 15.61 15.12 5.69
N THR A 187 14.91 15.43 6.78
CA THR A 187 13.75 14.64 7.22
C THR A 187 12.49 15.15 6.53
N PHE A 188 11.78 14.25 5.84
CA PHE A 188 10.45 14.56 5.32
C PHE A 188 9.41 14.43 6.42
N GLN A 189 8.59 15.46 6.63
CA GLN A 189 7.45 15.41 7.54
C GLN A 189 6.16 15.33 6.72
N PHE A 190 5.37 14.30 7.00
CA PHE A 190 4.02 14.19 6.44
C PHE A 190 3.10 15.17 7.16
N GLU A 191 2.43 16.04 6.40
CA GLU A 191 1.41 16.95 6.89
C GLU A 191 0.03 16.42 6.50
N GLU A 192 -0.85 16.27 7.49
CA GLU A 192 -2.23 15.85 7.25
C GLU A 192 -2.96 16.88 6.37
N PRO A 193 -3.71 16.44 5.34
CA PRO A 193 -4.48 17.36 4.54
C PRO A 193 -5.66 17.89 5.34
N ASP A 194 -6.19 19.05 4.93
CA ASP A 194 -7.44 19.58 5.47
C ASP A 194 -8.58 18.55 5.30
N TRP A 195 -9.44 18.43 6.30
CA TRP A 195 -10.58 17.52 6.30
C TRP A 195 -11.84 18.13 5.66
N ALA A 196 -11.77 19.38 5.21
CA ALA A 196 -12.83 20.02 4.43
C ALA A 196 -13.15 19.21 3.16
N ILE A 197 -14.43 18.86 2.98
CA ILE A 197 -14.96 18.01 1.89
C ILE A 197 -15.46 18.85 0.71
#